data_AF-A0A519NMH3-F1
#
_entry.id   AF-A0A519NMH3-F1
#
_cell.length_a   1.000
_cell.length_b   1.000
_cell.length_c   1.000
_cell.angle_alpha   90.00
_cell.angle_beta   90.00
_cell.angle_gamma   90.00
#
_symmetry.space_group_name_H-M   'P 1'
#
loop_
_entity.id
_entity.type
_entity.pdbx_description
1 polymer ?
#
loop_
_entity_poly.entity_id
_entity_poly.type
_entity_poly.pdbx_seq_one_letter_code
_entity_poly.pdbx_strand_id
1 'polypeptide(L)'
;MWDNGADPVAELDHLMQVRRIALDRFGLRNLPEGAAVNDLRRRLVPIYLFHRYQVDAVAKLVGGIDYGYPVAGGGAETATPVPAATQRAALAALVRTVRPAELDIPEPLLALLAAQQSGEGDPQNDIEVFQSQEGRAFDPGVAADVAADVMLEALFAPQRVNRLADAGRRDAGALGLGETIDTVNRAAFAPTSGRLAEPARRVQAQTVLALAGLLRGTGLSSTSAAVIDGRLNTLATTLKASAAADPVQRAHDRWLGALIGDRERLDQLLAAKRHAPATPPGSPIGAETGWNDGDLATPTR
;
A
#
# COMPACT_ATOMS: atom_id res chain seq x y z
N MET A 1 0.33 20.68 4.76
CA MET A 1 1.06 19.47 4.34
C MET A 1 1.93 19.07 5.52
N TRP A 2 1.77 17.87 6.07
CA TRP A 2 2.57 17.42 7.22
C TRP A 2 4.03 17.29 6.78
N ASP A 3 4.86 18.20 7.26
CA ASP A 3 6.31 18.20 7.10
C ASP A 3 6.91 17.72 8.42
N ASN A 4 7.03 16.40 8.57
CA ASN A 4 7.79 15.81 9.66
C ASN A 4 9.12 15.31 9.09
N GLY A 5 10.06 16.24 8.94
CA GLY A 5 11.49 15.96 8.80
C GLY A 5 12.08 16.31 7.44
N ALA A 6 13.34 16.79 7.47
CA ALA A 6 14.16 17.09 6.29
C ALA A 6 14.42 15.86 5.37
N ASP A 7 14.07 14.64 5.82
CA ASP A 7 14.19 13.40 5.06
C ASP A 7 12.94 12.52 5.26
N PRO A 8 12.01 12.51 4.29
CA PRO A 8 10.80 11.67 4.35
C PRO A 8 11.10 10.16 4.47
N VAL A 9 12.22 9.69 3.94
CA VAL A 9 12.60 8.27 4.00
C VAL A 9 13.01 7.89 5.42
N ALA A 10 13.82 8.73 6.07
CA ALA A 10 14.22 8.52 7.46
C ALA A 10 13.00 8.54 8.40
N GLU A 11 12.05 9.45 8.19
CA GLU A 11 10.83 9.49 8.99
C GLU A 11 9.95 8.25 8.78
N LEU A 12 9.86 7.71 7.56
CA LEU A 12 9.15 6.44 7.33
C LEU A 12 9.76 5.29 8.15
N ASP A 13 11.09 5.17 8.13
CA ASP A 13 11.78 4.14 8.90
C ASP A 13 11.56 4.33 10.43
N HIS A 14 11.56 5.58 10.91
CA HIS A 14 11.27 5.91 12.30
C HIS A 14 9.82 5.55 12.69
N LEU A 15 8.82 5.94 11.89
CA LEU A 15 7.42 5.61 12.17
C LEU A 15 7.16 4.10 12.14
N MET A 16 7.85 3.35 11.28
CA MET A 16 7.77 1.88 11.28
C MET A 16 8.32 1.28 12.59
N GLN A 17 9.38 1.84 13.17
CA GLN A 17 9.89 1.44 14.48
C GLN A 17 8.90 1.77 15.60
N VAL A 18 8.34 2.98 15.59
CA VAL A 18 7.31 3.40 16.57
C VAL A 18 6.10 2.48 16.50
N ARG A 19 5.62 2.19 15.28
CA ARG A 19 4.54 1.24 15.03
C ARG A 19 4.83 -0.12 15.64
N ARG A 20 6.02 -0.68 15.42
CA ARG A 20 6.41 -1.99 15.98
C ARG A 20 6.36 -1.97 17.50
N ILE A 21 6.97 -0.97 18.14
CA ILE A 21 6.95 -0.82 19.60
C ILE A 21 5.51 -0.70 20.12
N ALA A 22 4.66 0.04 19.42
CA ALA A 22 3.25 0.20 19.79
C ALA A 22 2.48 -1.13 19.69
N LEU A 23 2.68 -1.89 18.62
CA LEU A 23 2.05 -3.21 18.42
C LEU A 23 2.52 -4.25 19.43
N ASP A 24 3.83 -4.32 19.74
CA ASP A 24 4.38 -5.20 20.78
C ASP A 24 3.78 -4.93 22.16
N ARG A 25 3.30 -3.71 22.34
CA ARG A 25 2.73 -3.18 23.57
C ARG A 25 1.20 -3.16 23.55
N PHE A 26 0.56 -3.49 22.44
CA PHE A 26 -0.88 -3.34 22.27
C PHE A 26 -1.65 -4.49 22.94
N GLY A 27 -2.75 -4.18 23.62
CA GLY A 27 -3.59 -5.17 24.29
C GLY A 27 -4.61 -4.53 25.24
N LEU A 28 -5.05 -5.26 26.26
CA LEU A 28 -6.13 -4.84 27.17
C LEU A 28 -5.92 -3.46 27.82
N ARG A 29 -4.67 -3.07 28.09
CA ARG A 29 -4.35 -1.73 28.64
C ARG A 29 -4.73 -0.56 27.72
N ASN A 30 -5.02 -0.83 26.45
CA ASN A 30 -5.47 0.17 25.48
C ASN A 30 -6.98 0.44 25.58
N LEU A 31 -7.68 -0.25 26.50
CA LEU A 31 -9.10 -0.09 26.78
C LEU A 31 -9.32 0.67 28.10
N PRO A 32 -10.34 1.55 28.17
CA PRO A 32 -10.87 2.03 29.43
C PRO A 32 -11.41 0.88 30.29
N GLU A 33 -11.44 1.09 31.60
CA GLU A 33 -12.09 0.14 32.50
C GLU A 33 -13.57 -0.06 32.13
N GLY A 34 -14.00 -1.32 32.07
CA GLY A 34 -15.36 -1.70 31.69
C GLY A 34 -15.64 -1.74 30.17
N ALA A 35 -14.70 -1.34 29.31
CA ALA A 35 -14.88 -1.44 27.85
C ALA A 35 -14.83 -2.90 27.35
N ALA A 36 -15.47 -3.15 26.21
CA ALA A 36 -15.49 -4.48 25.61
C ALA A 36 -14.13 -4.83 25.01
N VAL A 37 -13.68 -6.09 25.15
CA VAL A 37 -12.40 -6.54 24.56
C VAL A 37 -12.42 -6.41 23.03
N ASN A 38 -13.59 -6.58 22.40
CA ASN A 38 -13.78 -6.41 20.96
C ASN A 38 -13.43 -4.99 20.45
N ASP A 39 -13.49 -3.96 21.31
CA ASP A 39 -13.12 -2.58 20.96
C ASP A 39 -11.64 -2.45 20.59
N LEU A 40 -10.81 -3.45 20.91
CA LEU A 40 -9.42 -3.52 20.46
C LEU A 40 -9.31 -3.52 18.94
N ARG A 41 -10.27 -4.07 18.20
CA ARG A 41 -10.23 -4.13 16.72
C ARG A 41 -10.21 -2.74 16.11
N ARG A 42 -11.10 -1.87 16.59
CA ARG A 42 -11.18 -0.47 16.14
C ARG A 42 -9.95 0.33 16.54
N ARG A 43 -9.47 0.12 17.78
CA ARG A 43 -8.26 0.79 18.29
C ARG A 43 -6.96 0.31 17.62
N LEU A 44 -6.95 -0.90 17.08
CA LEU A 44 -5.78 -1.47 16.40
C LEU A 44 -5.51 -0.76 15.08
N VAL A 45 -6.55 -0.43 14.30
CA VAL A 45 -6.43 0.14 12.96
C VAL A 45 -5.46 1.32 12.88
N PRO A 46 -5.60 2.42 13.66
CA PRO A 46 -4.69 3.56 13.56
C PRO A 46 -3.25 3.22 13.99
N ILE A 47 -3.04 2.21 14.83
CA ILE A 47 -1.71 1.74 15.23
C ILE A 47 -1.10 0.88 14.12
N TYR A 48 -1.88 -0.05 13.56
CA TYR A 48 -1.44 -0.92 12.48
C TYR A 48 -1.19 -0.15 11.17
N LEU A 49 -1.91 0.95 10.93
CA LEU A 49 -1.72 1.82 9.77
C LEU A 49 -1.01 3.13 10.11
N PHE A 50 -0.27 3.19 11.23
CA PHE A 50 0.37 4.42 11.72
C PHE A 50 1.27 5.13 10.68
N HIS A 51 1.84 4.36 9.76
CA HIS A 51 2.75 4.82 8.72
C HIS A 51 2.05 5.36 7.45
N ARG A 52 0.71 5.24 7.32
CA ARG A 52 0.00 5.42 6.04
C ARG A 52 0.21 6.78 5.36
N TYR A 53 0.29 7.88 6.12
CA TYR A 53 0.50 9.20 5.53
C TYR A 53 1.97 9.44 5.14
N GLN A 54 2.89 8.79 5.85
CA GLN A 54 4.30 8.88 5.52
C GLN A 54 4.63 8.06 4.27
N VAL A 55 3.90 6.97 4.03
CA VAL A 55 3.93 6.24 2.74
C VAL A 55 3.60 7.19 1.59
N ASP A 56 2.54 8.00 1.69
CA ASP A 56 2.21 9.00 0.66
C ASP A 56 3.31 10.04 0.47
N ALA A 57 3.92 10.51 1.57
CA ALA A 57 5.02 11.47 1.52
C ALA A 57 6.24 10.88 0.79
N VAL A 58 6.65 9.65 1.11
CA VAL A 58 7.78 8.97 0.47
C VAL A 58 7.47 8.61 -0.99
N ALA A 59 6.25 8.18 -1.30
CA ALA A 59 5.83 7.86 -2.67
C ALA A 59 5.95 9.06 -3.62
N LYS A 60 5.83 10.30 -3.12
CA LYS A 60 6.02 11.52 -3.94
C LYS A 60 7.44 11.63 -4.51
N LEU A 61 8.45 11.07 -3.83
CA LEU A 61 9.83 11.07 -4.30
C LEU A 61 10.00 10.17 -5.53
N VAL A 62 9.28 9.04 -5.60
CA VAL A 62 9.36 8.09 -6.72
C VAL A 62 8.69 8.67 -7.97
N GLY A 63 9.41 8.77 -9.08
CA GLY A 63 8.94 9.51 -10.26
C GLY A 63 8.58 10.96 -9.95
N GLY A 64 9.17 11.52 -8.89
CA GLY A 64 8.94 12.88 -8.42
C GLY A 64 9.64 13.92 -9.29
N ILE A 65 9.05 15.10 -9.36
CA ILE A 65 9.63 16.29 -9.98
C ILE A 65 9.61 17.38 -8.91
N ASP A 66 10.77 17.97 -8.63
CA ASP A 66 10.89 19.20 -7.87
C ASP A 66 10.53 20.36 -8.80
N TYR A 67 9.40 20.99 -8.55
CA TYR A 67 8.90 22.06 -9.38
C TYR A 67 9.52 23.40 -9.04
N GLY A 68 10.15 23.61 -7.88
CA GLY A 68 10.82 24.87 -7.48
C GLY A 68 9.97 26.16 -7.52
N TYR A 69 8.72 26.09 -7.97
CA TYR A 69 7.81 27.20 -8.31
C TYR A 69 8.54 28.37 -9.01
N PRO A 70 9.11 28.15 -10.20
CA PRO A 70 9.91 29.13 -10.91
C PRO A 70 9.14 30.40 -11.26
N VAL A 71 9.81 31.54 -11.09
CA VAL A 71 9.39 32.84 -11.63
C VAL A 71 10.38 33.23 -12.72
N ALA A 72 9.87 33.76 -13.84
CA ALA A 72 10.72 34.19 -14.95
C ALA A 72 11.72 35.27 -14.50
N GLY A 73 13.02 35.01 -14.68
CA GLY A 73 14.10 35.90 -14.23
C GLY A 73 14.61 35.60 -12.82
N GLY A 74 14.14 34.53 -12.17
CA GLY A 74 14.51 34.11 -10.83
C GLY A 74 15.73 33.18 -10.75
N GLY A 75 16.27 32.70 -11.88
CA GLY A 75 17.48 31.88 -11.94
C GLY A 75 17.31 30.40 -11.59
N ALA A 76 16.07 29.94 -11.37
CA ALA A 76 15.71 28.55 -11.12
C ALA A 76 14.46 28.15 -11.92
N GLU A 77 14.42 28.48 -13.21
CA GLU A 77 13.23 28.40 -14.07
C GLU A 77 12.80 26.98 -14.47
N THR A 78 13.58 25.95 -14.11
CA THR A 78 13.36 24.57 -14.57
C THR A 78 12.94 23.66 -13.44
N ALA A 79 11.87 22.89 -13.66
CA ALA A 79 11.54 21.76 -12.81
C ALA A 79 12.54 20.62 -13.02
N THR A 80 13.04 20.03 -11.94
CA THR A 80 14.07 18.98 -12.00
C THR A 80 13.53 17.65 -11.46
N PRO A 81 13.84 16.50 -12.09
CA PRO A 81 13.51 15.22 -11.49
C PRO A 81 14.21 15.05 -10.13
N VAL A 82 13.54 14.41 -9.17
CA VAL A 82 14.18 13.97 -7.93
C VAL A 82 15.40 13.09 -8.29
N PRO A 83 16.57 13.25 -7.65
CA PRO A 83 17.75 12.45 -7.98
C PRO A 83 17.47 10.96 -7.95
N ALA A 84 17.97 10.21 -8.95
CA ALA A 84 17.64 8.80 -9.11
C ALA A 84 18.03 7.93 -7.88
N ALA A 85 19.11 8.29 -7.19
CA ALA A 85 19.50 7.65 -5.93
C ALA A 85 18.45 7.85 -4.83
N THR A 86 17.92 9.06 -4.67
CA THR A 86 16.84 9.37 -3.72
C THR A 86 15.56 8.61 -4.07
N GLN A 87 15.19 8.53 -5.35
CA GLN A 87 14.02 7.77 -5.78
C GLN A 87 14.15 6.27 -5.45
N ARG A 88 15.34 5.68 -5.68
CA ARG A 88 15.63 4.27 -5.35
C ARG A 88 15.61 4.03 -3.84
N ALA A 89 16.14 4.96 -3.04
CA ALA A 89 16.06 4.89 -1.58
C ALA A 89 14.60 4.95 -1.09
N ALA A 90 13.79 5.84 -1.66
CA ALA A 90 12.37 5.93 -1.38
C ALA A 90 11.61 4.66 -1.75
N LEU A 91 11.84 4.12 -2.96
CA LEU A 91 11.26 2.85 -3.40
C LEU A 91 11.65 1.69 -2.46
N ALA A 92 12.93 1.62 -2.09
CA ALA A 92 13.42 0.62 -1.15
C ALA A 92 12.76 0.75 0.24
N ALA A 93 12.42 1.97 0.68
CA ALA A 93 11.72 2.21 1.94
C ALA A 93 10.24 1.82 1.87
N LEU A 94 9.56 2.14 0.78
CA LEU A 94 8.16 1.75 0.56
C LEU A 94 8.00 0.23 0.57
N VAL A 95 8.83 -0.52 -0.17
CA VAL A 95 8.72 -1.99 -0.18
C VAL A 95 9.09 -2.64 1.17
N ARG A 96 9.75 -1.94 2.09
CA ARG A 96 9.99 -2.45 3.45
C ARG A 96 8.71 -2.50 4.28
N THR A 97 7.75 -1.61 4.05
CA THR A 97 6.55 -1.50 4.90
C THR A 97 5.62 -2.71 4.79
N VAL A 98 5.71 -3.42 3.67
CA VAL A 98 4.91 -4.62 3.37
C VAL A 98 5.68 -5.93 3.53
N ARG A 99 6.87 -5.89 4.16
CA ARG A 99 7.57 -7.15 4.48
C ARG A 99 6.69 -7.97 5.42
N PRO A 100 6.62 -9.31 5.26
CA PRO A 100 5.75 -10.15 6.09
C PRO A 100 5.93 -9.95 7.60
N ALA A 101 7.16 -9.71 8.06
CA ALA A 101 7.46 -9.44 9.46
C ALA A 101 6.89 -8.10 9.98
N GLU A 102 6.66 -7.11 9.13
CA GLU A 102 5.99 -5.86 9.51
C GLU A 102 4.46 -6.03 9.54
N LEU A 103 3.92 -7.01 8.82
CA LEU A 103 2.48 -7.25 8.73
C LEU A 103 1.96 -8.24 9.78
N ASP A 104 2.86 -9.01 10.39
CA ASP A 104 2.53 -10.03 11.38
C ASP A 104 1.96 -9.41 12.67
N ILE A 105 0.91 -10.02 13.22
CA ILE A 105 0.27 -9.63 14.49
C ILE A 105 0.58 -10.70 15.52
N PRO A 106 1.15 -10.39 16.70
CA PRO A 106 1.53 -11.40 17.70
C PRO A 106 0.36 -12.27 18.17
N GLU A 107 0.61 -13.55 18.45
CA GLU A 107 -0.42 -14.53 18.83
C GLU A 107 -1.24 -14.12 20.07
N PRO A 108 -0.62 -13.58 21.15
CA PRO A 108 -1.38 -13.11 22.30
C PRO A 108 -2.37 -12.00 21.93
N LEU A 109 -2.01 -11.15 20.95
CA LEU A 109 -2.89 -10.09 20.47
C LEU A 109 -4.00 -10.66 19.57
N LEU A 110 -3.71 -11.62 18.69
CA LEU A 110 -4.73 -12.30 17.89
C LEU A 110 -5.80 -12.96 18.78
N ALA A 111 -5.39 -13.59 19.88
CA ALA A 111 -6.32 -14.17 20.85
C ALA A 111 -7.27 -13.13 21.46
N LEU A 112 -6.78 -11.93 21.76
CA LEU A 112 -7.62 -10.82 22.23
C LEU A 112 -8.54 -10.30 21.13
N LEU A 113 -8.04 -10.16 19.90
CA LEU A 113 -8.82 -9.68 18.75
C LEU A 113 -9.91 -10.66 18.34
N ALA A 114 -9.78 -11.95 18.67
CA ALA A 114 -10.81 -12.95 18.45
C ALA A 114 -12.05 -12.77 19.36
N ALA A 115 -11.94 -11.98 20.44
CA ALA A 115 -13.05 -11.71 21.35
C ALA A 115 -14.25 -11.13 20.61
N GLN A 116 -15.43 -11.62 20.95
CA GLN A 116 -16.70 -11.21 20.34
C GLN A 116 -17.52 -10.40 21.33
N GLN A 117 -18.34 -9.50 20.81
CA GLN A 117 -19.40 -8.86 21.57
C GLN A 117 -20.76 -9.40 21.11
N SER A 118 -21.67 -9.65 22.05
CA SER A 118 -23.06 -9.96 21.75
C SER A 118 -23.81 -8.68 21.39
N GLY A 119 -24.55 -8.70 20.28
CA GLY A 119 -25.34 -7.55 19.80
C GLY A 119 -25.43 -7.53 18.28
N GLU A 120 -26.25 -6.64 17.76
CA GLU A 120 -26.19 -6.26 16.34
C GLU A 120 -24.95 -5.37 16.11
N GLY A 121 -24.36 -5.47 14.92
CA GLY A 121 -23.26 -4.60 14.53
C GLY A 121 -23.70 -3.14 14.51
N ASP A 122 -22.79 -2.24 14.86
CA ASP A 122 -23.00 -0.81 14.71
C ASP A 122 -22.35 -0.38 13.39
N PRO A 123 -23.13 0.03 12.37
CA PRO A 123 -22.59 0.41 11.07
C PRO A 123 -21.50 1.50 11.17
N GLN A 124 -21.57 2.37 12.18
CA GLN A 124 -20.56 3.41 12.39
C GLN A 124 -19.24 2.84 12.92
N ASN A 125 -19.28 1.80 13.75
CA ASN A 125 -18.07 1.10 14.19
C ASN A 125 -17.54 0.16 13.11
N ASP A 126 -18.42 -0.44 12.31
CA ASP A 126 -18.03 -1.41 11.30
C ASP A 126 -17.12 -0.76 10.25
N ILE A 127 -17.35 0.48 9.83
CA ILE A 127 -16.43 1.15 8.88
C ILE A 127 -15.04 1.44 9.45
N GLU A 128 -14.88 1.47 10.78
CA GLU A 128 -13.64 1.81 11.48
C GLU A 128 -12.79 0.57 11.84
N VAL A 129 -13.18 -0.62 11.38
CA VAL A 129 -12.43 -1.87 11.56
C VAL A 129 -12.04 -2.52 10.24
N PHE A 130 -11.04 -3.40 10.28
CA PHE A 130 -10.72 -4.27 9.16
C PHE A 130 -11.88 -5.23 8.86
N GLN A 131 -12.41 -5.18 7.63
CA GLN A 131 -13.56 -5.97 7.18
C GLN A 131 -13.17 -7.44 6.98
N SER A 132 -13.45 -8.28 7.97
CA SER A 132 -13.03 -9.68 7.99
C SER A 132 -13.69 -10.53 6.89
N GLN A 133 -12.89 -11.41 6.26
CA GLN A 133 -13.40 -12.48 5.39
C GLN A 133 -13.71 -13.77 6.17
N GLU A 134 -13.33 -13.84 7.46
CA GLU A 134 -13.63 -14.94 8.39
C GLU A 134 -14.98 -14.75 9.12
N GLY A 135 -15.82 -13.85 8.63
CA GLY A 135 -17.10 -13.49 9.24
C GLY A 135 -16.89 -12.65 10.49
N ARG A 136 -17.32 -13.16 11.66
CA ARG A 136 -17.24 -12.40 12.91
C ARG A 136 -15.84 -12.40 13.53
N ALA A 137 -14.99 -13.37 13.18
CA ALA A 137 -13.63 -13.44 13.68
C ALA A 137 -12.76 -12.33 13.07
N PHE A 138 -11.71 -11.92 13.79
CA PHE A 138 -10.72 -11.00 13.24
C PHE A 138 -9.84 -11.72 12.21
N ASP A 139 -9.71 -11.16 11.01
CA ASP A 139 -8.87 -11.71 9.93
C ASP A 139 -7.56 -10.89 9.82
N PRO A 140 -6.42 -11.41 10.29
CA PRO A 140 -5.13 -10.73 10.15
C PRO A 140 -4.67 -10.61 8.68
N GLY A 141 -5.16 -11.47 7.79
CA GLY A 141 -4.90 -11.40 6.36
C GLY A 141 -5.49 -10.14 5.73
N VAL A 142 -6.69 -9.71 6.16
CA VAL A 142 -7.27 -8.43 5.69
C VAL A 142 -6.46 -7.22 6.16
N ALA A 143 -5.92 -7.25 7.38
CA ALA A 143 -5.02 -6.18 7.84
C ALA A 143 -3.77 -6.09 6.93
N ALA A 144 -3.19 -7.24 6.56
CA ALA A 144 -2.10 -7.31 5.60
C ALA A 144 -2.50 -6.83 4.20
N ASP A 145 -3.70 -7.19 3.71
CA ASP A 145 -4.26 -6.70 2.45
C ASP A 145 -4.32 -5.17 2.44
N VAL A 146 -4.91 -4.55 3.48
CA VAL A 146 -5.04 -3.09 3.60
C VAL A 146 -3.68 -2.38 3.66
N ALA A 147 -2.73 -2.91 4.44
CA ALA A 147 -1.40 -2.30 4.51
C ALA A 147 -0.62 -2.40 3.19
N ALA A 148 -0.81 -3.49 2.45
CA ALA A 148 -0.25 -3.63 1.11
C ALA A 148 -0.86 -2.61 0.14
N ASP A 149 -2.19 -2.48 0.18
CA ASP A 149 -2.95 -1.56 -0.67
C ASP A 149 -2.53 -0.10 -0.44
N VAL A 150 -2.41 0.35 0.81
CA VAL A 150 -1.89 1.68 1.17
C VAL A 150 -0.56 2.01 0.48
N MET A 151 0.37 1.05 0.43
CA MET A 151 1.65 1.24 -0.26
C MET A 151 1.50 1.21 -1.78
N LEU A 152 0.75 0.24 -2.31
CA LEU A 152 0.58 0.03 -3.75
C LEU A 152 -0.17 1.19 -4.41
N GLU A 153 -1.25 1.70 -3.80
CA GLU A 153 -2.00 2.85 -4.31
C GLU A 153 -1.13 4.12 -4.37
N ALA A 154 -0.39 4.40 -3.28
CA ALA A 154 0.50 5.55 -3.21
C ALA A 154 1.62 5.48 -4.27
N LEU A 155 2.21 4.29 -4.45
CA LEU A 155 3.30 4.04 -5.38
C LEU A 155 2.85 3.99 -6.84
N PHE A 156 1.68 3.43 -7.14
CA PHE A 156 1.24 3.18 -8.51
C PHE A 156 0.15 4.12 -9.03
N ALA A 157 0.08 5.35 -8.50
CA ALA A 157 -0.76 6.40 -9.08
C ALA A 157 -0.50 6.56 -10.62
N PRO A 158 -1.54 6.56 -11.49
CA PRO A 158 -1.36 6.49 -12.95
C PRO A 158 -0.42 7.56 -13.53
N GLN A 159 -0.47 8.79 -13.02
CA GLN A 159 0.39 9.87 -13.46
C GLN A 159 1.86 9.60 -13.12
N ARG A 160 2.13 8.99 -11.96
CA ARG A 160 3.48 8.59 -11.56
C ARG A 160 4.00 7.45 -12.43
N VAL A 161 3.17 6.45 -12.68
CA VAL A 161 3.47 5.33 -13.58
C VAL A 161 3.88 5.85 -14.97
N ASN A 162 3.13 6.79 -15.54
CA ASN A 162 3.47 7.40 -16.82
C ASN A 162 4.79 8.20 -16.78
N ARG A 163 5.06 8.93 -15.69
CA ARG A 163 6.35 9.64 -15.54
C ARG A 163 7.53 8.67 -15.45
N LEU A 164 7.38 7.57 -14.72
CA LEU A 164 8.40 6.51 -14.62
C LEU A 164 8.64 5.80 -15.96
N ALA A 165 7.61 5.68 -16.80
CA ALA A 165 7.78 5.14 -18.15
C ALA A 165 8.55 6.11 -19.07
N ASP A 166 8.34 7.42 -18.96
CA ASP A 166 9.05 8.44 -19.76
C ASP A 166 10.47 8.74 -19.24
N ALA A 167 10.77 8.43 -17.97
CA ALA A 167 12.03 8.79 -17.32
C ALA A 167 13.28 8.31 -18.10
N GLY A 168 13.27 7.05 -18.54
CA GLY A 168 14.40 6.45 -19.27
C GLY A 168 14.68 7.06 -20.65
N ARG A 169 13.69 7.73 -21.26
CA ARG A 169 13.90 8.49 -22.51
C ARG A 169 14.77 9.73 -22.28
N ARG A 170 14.70 10.31 -21.08
CA ARG A 170 15.42 11.55 -20.72
C ARG A 170 16.81 11.28 -20.16
N ASP A 171 16.95 10.21 -19.38
CA ASP A 171 18.19 9.81 -18.74
C ASP A 171 18.22 8.29 -18.53
N ALA A 172 19.24 7.62 -19.07
CA ALA A 172 19.44 6.18 -18.93
C ALA A 172 19.71 5.74 -17.48
N GLY A 173 20.18 6.65 -16.61
CA GLY A 173 20.39 6.41 -15.19
C GLY A 173 19.16 6.61 -14.30
N ALA A 174 18.07 7.15 -14.86
CA ALA A 174 16.84 7.43 -14.12
C ALA A 174 16.14 6.14 -13.66
N LEU A 175 15.38 6.24 -12.56
CA LEU A 175 14.51 5.15 -12.11
C LEU A 175 13.35 5.00 -13.12
N GLY A 176 13.27 3.82 -13.74
CA GLY A 176 12.22 3.50 -14.71
C GLY A 176 11.05 2.72 -14.12
N LEU A 177 9.92 2.70 -14.84
CA LEU A 177 8.74 1.90 -14.46
C LEU A 177 9.06 0.41 -14.36
N GLY A 178 9.94 -0.09 -15.22
CA GLY A 178 10.41 -1.48 -15.15
C GLY A 178 11.11 -1.83 -13.86
N GLU A 179 12.18 -1.09 -13.55
CA GLU A 179 12.93 -1.25 -12.32
C GLU A 179 12.03 -1.13 -11.08
N THR A 180 11.03 -0.24 -11.13
CA THR A 180 10.05 -0.06 -10.06
C THR A 180 9.21 -1.32 -9.83
N ILE A 181 8.57 -1.84 -10.88
CA ILE A 181 7.74 -3.06 -10.81
C ILE A 181 8.59 -4.27 -10.38
N ASP A 182 9.79 -4.42 -10.95
CA ASP A 182 10.69 -5.53 -10.64
C ASP A 182 11.13 -5.50 -9.17
N THR A 183 11.30 -4.31 -8.60
CA THR A 183 11.65 -4.14 -7.18
C THR A 183 10.49 -4.47 -6.25
N VAL A 184 9.28 -4.06 -6.60
CA VAL A 184 8.07 -4.44 -5.84
C VAL A 184 7.85 -5.95 -5.93
N ASN A 185 7.90 -6.54 -7.13
CA ASN A 185 7.74 -7.97 -7.32
C ASN A 185 8.79 -8.78 -6.54
N ARG A 186 10.07 -8.37 -6.58
CA ARG A 186 11.13 -9.04 -5.83
C ARG A 186 10.89 -9.02 -4.32
N ALA A 187 10.33 -7.93 -3.79
CA ALA A 187 9.98 -7.83 -2.38
C ALA A 187 8.74 -8.66 -2.03
N ALA A 188 7.66 -8.55 -2.82
CA ALA A 188 6.39 -9.25 -2.58
C ALA A 188 6.51 -10.77 -2.72
N PHE A 189 7.29 -11.25 -3.69
CA PHE A 189 7.45 -12.68 -3.99
C PHE A 189 8.72 -13.27 -3.36
N ALA A 190 9.33 -12.59 -2.38
CA ALA A 190 10.44 -13.14 -1.61
C ALA A 190 9.99 -14.41 -0.86
N PRO A 191 10.75 -15.53 -0.94
CA PRO A 191 10.39 -16.77 -0.27
C PRO A 191 10.17 -16.56 1.24
N THR A 192 9.00 -16.97 1.72
CA THR A 192 8.59 -16.84 3.12
C THR A 192 7.89 -18.13 3.55
N SER A 193 8.05 -18.51 4.82
CA SER A 193 7.52 -19.77 5.36
C SER A 193 6.98 -19.60 6.78
N GLY A 194 6.25 -20.62 7.24
CA GLY A 194 5.69 -20.63 8.59
C GLY A 194 4.66 -19.53 8.81
N ARG A 195 4.67 -18.91 9.99
CA ARG A 195 3.72 -17.87 10.41
C ARG A 195 3.61 -16.70 9.42
N LEU A 196 4.73 -16.33 8.81
CA LEU A 196 4.81 -15.20 7.89
C LEU A 196 4.31 -15.51 6.47
N ALA A 197 4.02 -16.78 6.16
CA ALA A 197 3.65 -17.17 4.80
C ALA A 197 2.28 -16.62 4.37
N GLU A 198 1.31 -16.51 5.29
CA GLU A 198 0.00 -15.96 4.96
C GLU A 198 0.03 -14.46 4.62
N PRO A 199 0.61 -13.56 5.45
CA PRO A 199 0.73 -12.16 5.05
C PRO A 199 1.54 -11.98 3.76
N ALA A 200 2.54 -12.84 3.49
CA ALA A 200 3.26 -12.82 2.22
C ALA A 200 2.33 -13.09 1.01
N ARG A 201 1.47 -14.11 1.08
CA ARG A 201 0.49 -14.41 0.02
C ARG A 201 -0.52 -13.28 -0.20
N ARG A 202 -0.92 -12.60 0.88
CA ARG A 202 -1.78 -11.40 0.79
C ARG A 202 -1.10 -10.29 -0.03
N VAL A 203 0.15 -9.96 0.30
CA VAL A 203 0.93 -8.97 -0.45
C VAL A 203 1.13 -9.38 -1.93
N GLN A 204 1.36 -10.66 -2.20
CA GLN A 204 1.49 -11.19 -3.57
C GLN A 204 0.20 -10.97 -4.38
N ALA A 205 -0.95 -11.33 -3.82
CA ALA A 205 -2.24 -11.12 -4.45
C ALA A 205 -2.53 -9.64 -4.68
N GLN A 206 -2.35 -8.79 -3.67
CA GLN A 206 -2.58 -7.34 -3.81
C GLN A 206 -1.67 -6.70 -4.86
N THR A 207 -0.41 -7.13 -4.93
CA THR A 207 0.54 -6.64 -5.96
C THR A 207 0.02 -6.93 -7.36
N VAL A 208 -0.47 -8.15 -7.60
CA VAL A 208 -1.04 -8.56 -8.90
C VAL A 208 -2.31 -7.76 -9.20
N LEU A 209 -3.22 -7.64 -8.23
CA LEU A 209 -4.49 -6.94 -8.40
C LEU A 209 -4.30 -5.44 -8.64
N ALA A 210 -3.36 -4.80 -7.94
CA ALA A 210 -3.03 -3.38 -8.14
C ALA A 210 -2.52 -3.14 -9.57
N LEU A 211 -1.54 -3.92 -10.03
CA LEU A 211 -0.99 -3.79 -11.38
C LEU A 211 -2.03 -4.07 -12.47
N ALA A 212 -2.85 -5.12 -12.29
CA ALA A 212 -3.94 -5.44 -13.21
C ALA A 212 -5.03 -4.36 -13.24
N GLY A 213 -5.36 -3.80 -12.08
CA GLY A 213 -6.33 -2.70 -11.94
C GLY A 213 -5.92 -1.47 -12.75
N LEU A 214 -4.63 -1.13 -12.78
CA LEU A 214 -4.12 -0.02 -13.59
C LEU A 214 -4.37 -0.22 -15.09
N LEU A 215 -4.26 -1.47 -15.59
CA LEU A 215 -4.50 -1.79 -17.00
C LEU A 215 -5.95 -1.59 -17.43
N ARG A 216 -6.91 -1.63 -16.49
CA ARG A 216 -8.31 -1.32 -16.78
C ARG A 216 -8.64 0.17 -16.71
N GLY A 217 -7.79 0.95 -16.05
CA GLY A 217 -7.96 2.39 -15.94
C GLY A 217 -7.68 3.09 -17.26
N THR A 218 -8.24 4.28 -17.43
CA THR A 218 -8.00 5.13 -18.61
C THR A 218 -6.79 6.05 -18.46
N GLY A 219 -6.13 6.04 -17.29
CA GLY A 219 -5.06 6.97 -16.95
C GLY A 219 -3.66 6.58 -17.43
N LEU A 220 -3.48 5.37 -17.98
CA LEU A 220 -2.18 4.92 -18.46
C LEU A 220 -1.91 5.29 -19.92
N SER A 221 -0.66 5.64 -20.21
CA SER A 221 -0.16 5.66 -21.59
C SER A 221 -0.07 4.23 -22.16
N SER A 222 -0.08 4.09 -23.49
CA SER A 222 0.10 2.79 -24.15
C SER A 222 1.44 2.13 -23.78
N THR A 223 2.51 2.92 -23.63
CA THR A 223 3.82 2.44 -23.19
C THR A 223 3.76 1.91 -21.76
N SER A 224 3.15 2.65 -20.83
CA SER A 224 2.99 2.21 -19.44
C SER A 224 2.19 0.90 -19.35
N ALA A 225 1.09 0.81 -20.10
CA ALA A 225 0.26 -0.38 -20.16
C ALA A 225 1.04 -1.59 -20.71
N ALA A 226 1.78 -1.43 -21.81
CA ALA A 226 2.61 -2.50 -22.36
C ALA A 226 3.71 -2.98 -21.39
N VAL A 227 4.32 -2.03 -20.67
CA VAL A 227 5.35 -2.29 -19.66
C VAL A 227 4.80 -3.04 -18.44
N ILE A 228 3.57 -2.75 -18.01
CA ILE A 228 2.90 -3.49 -16.93
C ILE A 228 2.44 -4.87 -17.41
N ASP A 229 1.75 -4.95 -18.55
CA ASP A 229 1.23 -6.22 -19.13
C ASP A 229 2.36 -7.22 -19.38
N GLY A 230 3.50 -6.78 -19.95
CA GLY A 230 4.66 -7.65 -20.16
C GLY A 230 5.24 -8.25 -18.87
N ARG A 231 5.25 -7.50 -17.77
CA ARG A 231 5.75 -7.97 -16.46
C ARG A 231 4.75 -8.91 -15.79
N LEU A 232 3.46 -8.60 -15.86
CA LEU A 232 2.41 -9.50 -15.42
C LEU A 232 2.46 -10.83 -16.16
N ASN A 233 2.62 -10.83 -17.49
CA ASN A 233 2.76 -12.05 -18.28
C ASN A 233 4.02 -12.87 -17.90
N THR A 234 5.14 -12.21 -17.65
CA THR A 234 6.37 -12.87 -17.18
C THR A 234 6.19 -13.49 -15.80
N LEU A 235 5.56 -12.76 -14.88
CA LEU A 235 5.22 -13.24 -13.55
C LEU A 235 4.26 -14.43 -13.64
N ALA A 236 3.23 -14.37 -14.48
CA ALA A 236 2.27 -15.45 -14.69
C ALA A 236 2.94 -16.75 -15.13
N THR A 237 3.87 -16.68 -16.09
CA THR A 237 4.66 -17.84 -16.54
C THR A 237 5.45 -18.45 -15.38
N THR A 238 6.10 -17.61 -14.57
CA THR A 238 6.88 -18.05 -13.40
C THR A 238 5.99 -18.73 -12.36
N LEU A 239 4.85 -18.11 -12.02
CA LEU A 239 3.94 -18.59 -10.99
C LEU A 239 3.20 -19.88 -11.40
N LYS A 240 2.81 -20.02 -12.67
CA LYS A 240 2.24 -21.28 -13.21
C LYS A 240 3.24 -22.44 -13.09
N ALA A 241 4.53 -22.16 -13.23
CA ALA A 241 5.59 -23.15 -13.10
C ALA A 241 6.03 -23.39 -11.64
N SER A 242 5.38 -22.77 -10.64
CA SER A 242 5.80 -22.88 -9.24
C SER A 242 5.88 -24.33 -8.77
N ALA A 243 7.01 -24.63 -8.14
CA ALA A 243 7.34 -25.88 -7.47
C ALA A 243 7.64 -25.64 -5.98
N ALA A 244 7.02 -24.63 -5.38
CA ALA A 244 7.17 -24.35 -3.95
C ALA A 244 6.92 -25.61 -3.10
N ALA A 245 7.76 -25.82 -2.09
CA ALA A 245 7.68 -27.01 -1.23
C ALA A 245 6.37 -27.02 -0.43
N ASP A 246 6.00 -25.87 0.15
CA ASP A 246 4.70 -25.69 0.82
C ASP A 246 3.55 -25.88 -0.19
N PRO A 247 2.65 -26.86 0.02
CA PRO A 247 1.48 -27.06 -0.82
C PRO A 247 0.58 -25.84 -0.95
N VAL A 248 0.42 -25.04 0.11
CA VAL A 248 -0.44 -23.86 0.09
C VAL A 248 0.18 -22.77 -0.77
N GLN A 249 1.47 -22.46 -0.56
CA GLN A 249 2.19 -21.52 -1.44
C GLN A 249 2.14 -21.96 -2.91
N ARG A 250 2.37 -23.23 -3.20
CA ARG A 250 2.34 -23.75 -4.57
C ARG A 250 0.96 -23.62 -5.21
N ALA A 251 -0.11 -23.88 -4.46
CA ALA A 251 -1.48 -23.69 -4.93
C ALA A 251 -1.78 -22.20 -5.17
N HIS A 252 -1.35 -21.34 -4.27
CA HIS A 252 -1.50 -19.89 -4.38
C HIS A 252 -0.79 -19.33 -5.62
N ASP A 253 0.49 -19.66 -5.82
CA ASP A 253 1.25 -19.24 -6.98
C ASP A 253 0.56 -19.67 -8.28
N ARG A 254 0.20 -20.95 -8.39
CA ARG A 254 -0.44 -21.47 -9.60
C ARG A 254 -1.81 -20.82 -9.85
N TRP A 255 -2.58 -20.55 -8.79
CA TRP A 255 -3.83 -19.82 -8.88
C TRP A 255 -3.62 -18.39 -9.37
N LEU A 256 -2.67 -17.64 -8.82
CA LEU A 256 -2.33 -16.29 -9.28
C LEU A 256 -1.84 -16.29 -10.73
N GLY A 257 -0.94 -17.22 -11.09
CA GLY A 257 -0.46 -17.36 -12.45
C GLY A 257 -1.59 -17.67 -13.44
N ALA A 258 -2.51 -18.56 -13.08
CA ALA A 258 -3.70 -18.85 -13.87
C ALA A 258 -4.61 -17.61 -14.01
N LEU A 259 -4.85 -16.89 -12.91
CA LEU A 259 -5.66 -15.67 -12.88
C LEU A 259 -5.11 -14.59 -13.81
N ILE A 260 -3.80 -14.31 -13.76
CA ILE A 260 -3.16 -13.30 -14.64
C ILE A 260 -3.32 -13.68 -16.12
N GLY A 261 -3.24 -14.98 -16.44
CA GLY A 261 -3.40 -15.48 -17.81
C GLY A 261 -4.84 -15.51 -18.32
N ASP A 262 -5.82 -15.29 -17.45
CA ASP A 262 -7.26 -15.32 -17.76
C ASP A 262 -7.85 -13.92 -17.56
N ARG A 263 -7.75 -13.09 -18.61
CA ARG A 263 -8.13 -11.68 -18.56
C ARG A 263 -9.61 -11.49 -18.20
N GLU A 264 -10.50 -12.33 -18.72
CA GLU A 264 -11.93 -12.24 -18.43
C GLU A 264 -12.20 -12.50 -16.95
N ARG A 265 -11.62 -13.56 -16.39
CA ARG A 265 -11.77 -13.88 -14.97
C ARG A 265 -11.17 -12.80 -14.07
N LEU A 266 -10.01 -12.26 -14.44
CA LEU A 266 -9.37 -11.17 -13.73
C LEU A 266 -10.23 -9.90 -13.75
N ASP A 267 -10.82 -9.56 -14.89
CA ASP A 267 -11.73 -8.42 -15.03
C ASP A 267 -13.00 -8.60 -14.19
N GLN A 268 -13.59 -9.80 -14.17
CA GLN A 268 -14.74 -10.10 -13.32
C GLN A 268 -14.40 -9.97 -11.83
N LEU A 269 -13.22 -10.45 -11.41
CA LEU A 269 -12.75 -10.35 -10.02
C LEU A 269 -12.59 -8.88 -9.60
N LEU A 270 -11.90 -8.08 -10.43
CA LEU A 270 -11.69 -6.65 -10.20
C LEU A 270 -13.01 -5.87 -10.20
N ALA A 271 -13.93 -6.16 -11.13
CA ALA A 271 -15.23 -5.50 -11.21
C ALA A 271 -16.09 -5.80 -9.96
N ALA A 272 -16.01 -7.02 -9.44
CA ALA A 272 -16.69 -7.41 -8.22
C ALA A 272 -16.02 -6.85 -6.94
N LYS A 273 -14.89 -6.14 -7.07
CA LYS A 273 -14.05 -5.67 -5.95
C LYS A 273 -13.71 -6.79 -4.98
N ARG A 274 -13.62 -8.03 -5.47
CA ARG A 274 -13.28 -9.19 -4.65
C ARG A 274 -11.82 -9.06 -4.23
N HIS A 275 -11.57 -9.19 -2.93
CA HIS A 275 -10.25 -8.98 -2.33
C HIS A 275 -9.68 -7.56 -2.50
N ALA A 276 -10.52 -6.57 -2.85
CA ALA A 276 -10.14 -5.16 -2.73
C ALA A 276 -10.35 -4.75 -1.26
N PRO A 277 -9.28 -4.52 -0.49
CA PRO A 277 -9.43 -4.11 0.89
C PRO A 277 -10.11 -2.74 0.98
N ALA A 278 -10.96 -2.55 1.98
CA ALA A 278 -11.45 -1.22 2.33
C ALA A 278 -10.54 -0.68 3.43
N THR A 279 -9.74 0.34 3.11
CA THR A 279 -8.93 1.04 4.11
C THR A 279 -9.85 1.78 5.08
N PRO A 280 -9.89 1.42 6.38
CA PRO A 280 -10.75 2.13 7.33
C PRO A 280 -10.36 3.61 7.42
N PRO A 281 -11.33 4.51 7.64
CA PRO A 281 -11.05 5.93 7.68
C PRO A 281 -10.09 6.23 8.82
N GLY A 282 -9.32 7.28 8.63
CA GLY A 282 -9.03 8.15 9.75
C GLY A 282 -8.49 9.45 9.21
N SER A 283 -8.81 10.51 9.93
CA SER A 283 -8.28 11.83 9.65
C SER A 283 -6.89 11.92 10.25
N PRO A 284 -5.96 12.68 9.64
CA PRO A 284 -4.80 13.16 10.37
C PRO A 284 -5.27 13.80 11.67
N ILE A 285 -4.61 13.52 12.80
CA ILE A 285 -4.85 14.26 14.03
C ILE A 285 -4.61 15.74 13.71
N GLY A 286 -5.66 16.56 13.71
CA GLY A 286 -5.61 17.99 13.36
C GLY A 286 -6.12 18.40 11.97
N ALA A 287 -6.73 17.51 11.17
CA ALA A 287 -7.34 17.88 9.88
C ALA A 287 -8.69 18.62 9.98
N GLU A 288 -9.15 18.91 11.20
CA GLU A 288 -10.39 19.67 11.48
C GLU A 288 -10.33 21.14 11.02
N THR A 289 -9.16 21.65 10.62
CA THR A 289 -9.04 23.01 10.04
C THR A 289 -8.98 22.94 8.52
N GLY A 290 -10.15 23.07 7.89
CA GLY A 290 -10.29 23.21 6.44
C GLY A 290 -9.46 24.36 5.88
N TRP A 291 -8.52 24.03 4.99
CA TRP A 291 -7.69 24.96 4.22
C TRP A 291 -7.55 24.51 2.76
N ASN A 292 -8.55 23.77 2.24
CA ASN A 292 -8.52 23.24 0.88
C ASN A 292 -9.69 23.70 -0.01
N ASP A 293 -10.41 24.76 0.36
CA ASP A 293 -11.31 25.47 -0.57
C ASP A 293 -10.79 26.89 -0.78
N GLY A 294 -10.08 27.07 -1.88
CA GLY A 294 -9.51 28.35 -2.32
C GLY A 294 -10.03 28.74 -3.70
N ASP A 295 -11.35 28.71 -3.90
CA ASP A 295 -11.99 29.53 -4.94
C ASP A 295 -12.06 30.97 -4.41
N LEU A 296 -11.07 31.79 -4.79
CA LEU A 296 -11.12 33.23 -4.55
C LEU A 296 -12.01 33.87 -5.60
N ALA A 297 -13.30 33.96 -5.31
CA ALA A 297 -14.17 34.93 -5.95
C ALA A 297 -13.68 36.35 -5.61
N THR A 298 -13.23 37.08 -6.62
CA THR A 298 -12.96 38.52 -6.55
C THR A 298 -14.23 39.29 -6.18
N PRO A 299 -14.21 40.22 -5.21
CA PRO A 299 -15.31 41.15 -5.02
C PRO A 299 -15.17 42.31 -6.01
N THR A 300 -16.16 42.43 -6.90
CA THR A 300 -16.48 43.64 -7.66
C THR A 300 -16.82 44.79 -6.70
N ARG A 301 -16.32 45.99 -7.02
CA ARG A 301 -16.96 47.24 -6.59
C ARG A 301 -18.11 47.58 -7.53
#